data_AF-A0A955NCM8-F1
#
_entry.id   AF-A0A955NCM8-F1
#
_cell.length_a   1.000
_cell.length_b   1.000
_cell.length_c   1.000
_cell.angle_alpha   90.00
_cell.angle_beta   90.00
_cell.angle_gamma   90.00
#
_symmetry.space_group_name_H-M   'P 1'
#
loop_
_entity.id
_entity.type
_entity.pdbx_description
1 polymer ?
#
loop_
_entity_poly.entity_id
_entity_poly.type
_entity_poly.pdbx_seq_one_letter_code
_entity_poly.pdbx_strand_id
1 'polypeptide(L)'
;MSLAQEMVFPTEERGAPRIGLRLFLLGLAVFSVGVYGLVEDILWIAQPFYAFAWWGYIFMLDGFCSMKRGSSILTTRRRHFWPMVIWSITFWYLFEALNLRYQNWYYVGAFQNLFIGYVFGWFAFGTVLIGMFETYEAVCVLGFWKNWKGKPRQYAPWVSYAWQGLGLTMLTLSVVFPTYLAPLIWGSLTFIVDPWNYRNGRRSLLKDLERRDWGTVARIMFGGLVCGAVWESMNFFAPQKWIYTVRGLENFKLFEMPLLGFLGFPALALDGMAFYSFLSYVFLGNESWEHPDDLGQKLEPTPQRPRSLFWKTVPFQLLFWAVTIVFIKQVNTGSYRMDLTDLPGLSPEMVQPLEAKGVTRPRHLLIRSKSQAGRKDLEETLALADPDLDSIIEEAELFTYKGIGAIHGPMLQSVGITNVRQLEKEDPAELHQRLVDSCQETGERPPRLDMVRVWVLAARNRG
;
A
#
# COMPACT_ATOMS: atom_id res chain seq x y z
N MET A 1 54.80 16.14 28.53
CA MET A 1 54.46 16.46 27.13
C MET A 1 54.19 15.18 26.37
N SER A 2 52.92 14.88 26.10
CA SER A 2 52.52 14.09 24.93
C SER A 2 51.01 14.30 24.76
N LEU A 3 50.64 14.79 23.59
CA LEU A 3 49.33 15.26 23.20
C LEU A 3 48.33 14.10 23.11
N ALA A 4 47.26 14.18 23.90
CA ALA A 4 46.04 13.44 23.61
C ALA A 4 45.36 14.13 22.42
N GLN A 5 45.40 13.47 21.27
CA GLN A 5 44.66 13.87 20.08
C GLN A 5 43.16 13.88 20.40
N GLU A 6 42.58 15.07 20.38
CA GLU A 6 41.15 15.26 20.16
C GLU A 6 40.75 14.53 18.87
N MET A 7 39.98 13.46 18.99
CA MET A 7 39.23 12.92 17.86
C MET A 7 38.10 13.89 17.52
N VAL A 8 38.45 14.88 16.71
CA VAL A 8 37.50 15.71 15.98
C VAL A 8 36.82 14.79 14.95
N PHE A 9 35.55 14.45 15.19
CA PHE A 9 34.68 13.89 14.16
C PHE A 9 34.52 14.95 13.05
N PRO A 10 34.74 14.62 11.76
CA PRO A 10 34.76 15.63 10.72
C PRO A 10 33.33 16.09 10.38
N THR A 11 33.06 17.37 10.66
CA THR A 11 32.38 18.37 9.79
C THR A 11 31.40 17.89 8.69
N GLU A 12 30.44 17.01 8.96
CA GLU A 12 29.28 16.78 8.04
C GLU A 12 28.07 17.67 8.36
N GLU A 13 28.03 18.32 9.53
CA GLU A 13 26.86 19.10 10.00
C GLU A 13 26.53 20.34 9.16
N ARG A 14 27.48 20.93 8.42
CA ARG A 14 27.24 22.18 7.67
C ARG A 14 26.45 21.99 6.36
N GLY A 15 26.25 20.77 5.89
CA GLY A 15 25.59 20.46 4.62
C GLY A 15 24.16 19.92 4.73
N ALA A 16 23.80 19.32 5.88
CA ALA A 16 22.54 18.59 6.03
C ALA A 16 21.29 19.44 5.77
N PRO A 17 21.17 20.68 6.28
CA PRO A 17 19.98 21.50 6.02
C PRO A 17 19.80 21.87 4.54
N ARG A 18 20.89 22.10 3.79
CA ARG A 18 20.84 22.40 2.35
C ARG A 18 20.45 21.18 1.53
N ILE A 19 20.95 20.00 1.89
CA ILE A 19 20.54 18.73 1.27
C ILE A 19 19.07 18.44 1.60
N GLY A 20 18.65 18.67 2.85
CA GLY A 20 17.27 18.53 3.29
C GLY A 20 16.30 19.40 2.49
N LEU A 21 16.64 20.67 2.25
CA LEU A 21 15.83 21.54 1.39
C LEU A 21 15.72 20.99 -0.05
N ARG A 22 16.82 20.49 -0.63
CA ARG A 22 16.80 19.89 -1.97
C ARG A 22 15.91 18.65 -2.03
N LEU A 23 15.97 17.78 -1.01
CA LEU A 23 15.10 16.60 -0.92
C LEU A 23 13.64 17.00 -0.74
N PHE A 24 13.35 18.00 0.08
CA PHE A 24 11.99 18.51 0.25
C PHE A 24 11.42 19.04 -1.07
N LEU A 25 12.18 19.87 -1.79
CA LEU A 25 11.77 20.42 -3.08
C LEU A 25 11.64 19.32 -4.15
N LEU A 26 12.52 18.33 -4.15
CA LEU A 26 12.40 17.15 -5.01
C LEU A 26 11.10 16.38 -4.71
N GLY A 27 10.81 16.14 -3.43
CA GLY A 27 9.59 15.47 -3.01
C GLY A 27 8.34 16.22 -3.43
N LEU A 28 8.32 17.54 -3.24
CA LEU A 28 7.24 18.41 -3.70
C LEU A 28 7.06 18.34 -5.22
N ALA A 29 8.15 18.38 -5.98
CA ALA A 29 8.10 18.28 -7.44
C ALA A 29 7.56 16.91 -7.90
N VAL A 30 8.08 15.81 -7.34
CA VAL A 30 7.63 14.43 -7.66
C VAL A 30 6.15 14.24 -7.32
N PHE A 31 5.71 14.71 -6.15
CA PHE A 31 4.31 14.65 -5.75
C PHE A 31 3.42 15.49 -6.69
N SER A 32 3.86 16.72 -7.00
CA SER A 32 3.11 17.63 -7.89
C SER A 32 2.98 17.09 -9.30
N VAL A 33 4.03 16.45 -9.84
CA VAL A 33 3.97 15.75 -11.13
C VAL A 33 2.96 14.62 -11.09
N GLY A 34 2.95 13.82 -10.01
CA GLY A 34 1.96 12.76 -9.82
C GLY A 34 0.52 13.30 -9.82
N VAL A 35 0.25 14.34 -9.04
CA VAL A 35 -1.07 14.98 -8.96
C VAL A 35 -1.47 15.60 -10.29
N TYR A 36 -0.58 16.35 -10.94
CA TYR A 36 -0.83 16.94 -12.25
C TYR A 36 -1.18 15.86 -13.29
N GLY A 37 -0.37 14.80 -13.36
CA GLY A 37 -0.63 13.69 -14.24
C GLY A 37 -1.95 12.98 -13.95
N LEU A 38 -2.36 12.89 -12.69
CA LEU A 38 -3.66 12.33 -12.32
C LEU A 38 -4.84 13.24 -12.72
N VAL A 39 -4.71 14.56 -12.55
CA VAL A 39 -5.73 15.56 -12.86
C VAL A 39 -5.93 15.70 -14.37
N GLU A 40 -4.83 15.85 -15.12
CA GLU A 40 -4.82 15.89 -16.58
C GLU A 40 -4.96 14.49 -17.21
N ASP A 41 -5.03 13.46 -16.37
CA ASP A 41 -5.17 12.06 -16.73
C ASP A 41 -4.06 11.59 -17.71
N ILE A 42 -2.84 12.10 -17.60
CA ILE A 42 -1.70 11.71 -18.43
C ILE A 42 -1.32 10.27 -18.09
N LEU A 43 -1.64 9.33 -18.98
CA LEU A 43 -1.65 7.89 -18.71
C LEU A 43 -0.38 7.35 -18.02
N TRP A 44 0.80 7.69 -18.54
CA TRP A 44 2.08 7.17 -18.02
C TRP A 44 2.48 7.79 -16.66
N ILE A 45 1.76 8.82 -16.19
CA ILE A 45 1.92 9.42 -14.86
C ILE A 45 0.75 9.01 -13.95
N ALA A 46 -0.48 9.12 -14.43
CA ALA A 46 -1.70 8.80 -13.70
C ALA A 46 -1.74 7.33 -13.26
N GLN A 47 -1.42 6.41 -14.17
CA GLN A 47 -1.48 4.97 -13.89
C GLN A 47 -0.54 4.56 -12.74
N PRO A 48 0.75 4.97 -12.72
CA PRO A 48 1.64 4.75 -11.58
C PRO A 48 1.56 5.85 -10.49
N PHE A 49 0.50 6.66 -10.43
CA PHE A 49 0.36 7.80 -9.49
C PHE A 49 0.76 7.44 -8.06
N TYR A 50 0.36 6.26 -7.58
CA TYR A 50 0.64 5.78 -6.23
C TYR A 50 2.15 5.80 -5.91
N ALA A 51 3.00 5.42 -6.87
CA ALA A 51 4.45 5.45 -6.68
C ALA A 51 4.98 6.89 -6.61
N PHE A 52 4.52 7.79 -7.50
CA PHE A 52 4.88 9.21 -7.44
C PHE A 52 4.48 9.85 -6.11
N ALA A 53 3.26 9.60 -5.66
CA ALA A 53 2.73 10.15 -4.41
C ALA A 53 3.56 9.71 -3.20
N TRP A 54 3.89 8.42 -3.09
CA TRP A 54 4.69 7.92 -1.98
C TRP A 54 6.13 8.41 -1.96
N TRP A 55 6.83 8.36 -3.10
CA TRP A 55 8.22 8.84 -3.16
C TRP A 55 8.28 10.35 -2.94
N GLY A 56 7.30 11.10 -3.43
CA GLY A 56 7.12 12.51 -3.11
C GLY A 56 6.97 12.74 -1.59
N TYR A 57 6.07 12.00 -0.95
CA TYR A 57 5.84 12.06 0.50
C TYR A 57 7.10 11.73 1.31
N ILE A 58 7.81 10.65 0.97
CA ILE A 58 9.04 10.23 1.64
C ILE A 58 10.13 11.30 1.54
N PHE A 59 10.37 11.85 0.35
CA PHE A 59 11.39 12.90 0.18
C PHE A 59 11.02 14.20 0.89
N MET A 60 9.72 14.56 0.92
CA MET A 60 9.26 15.72 1.71
C MET A 60 9.49 15.50 3.20
N LEU A 61 9.13 14.35 3.76
CA LEU A 61 9.35 14.09 5.18
C LEU A 61 10.83 13.99 5.55
N ASP A 62 11.63 13.28 4.76
CA ASP A 62 13.07 13.17 5.01
C ASP A 62 13.75 14.54 4.96
N GLY A 63 13.42 15.33 3.93
CA GLY A 63 13.90 16.70 3.78
C GLY A 63 13.49 17.58 4.96
N PHE A 64 12.24 17.47 5.43
CA PHE A 64 11.74 18.17 6.60
C PHE A 64 12.51 17.80 7.88
N CYS A 65 12.70 16.50 8.14
CA CYS A 65 13.47 16.00 9.28
C CYS A 65 14.92 16.47 9.23
N SER A 66 15.54 16.44 8.05
CA SER A 66 16.90 16.91 7.82
C SER A 66 17.06 18.42 8.05
N MET A 67 16.09 19.24 7.60
CA MET A 67 16.11 20.69 7.84
C MET A 67 15.90 21.04 9.32
N LYS A 68 15.04 20.29 10.04
CA LYS A 68 14.69 20.58 11.43
C LYS A 68 15.73 20.12 12.45
N ARG A 69 16.36 18.97 12.22
CA ARG A 69 17.26 18.31 13.19
C ARG A 69 18.67 18.06 12.62
N GLY A 70 18.93 18.41 11.37
CA GLY A 70 20.21 18.15 10.70
C GLY A 70 20.45 16.68 10.35
N SER A 71 19.44 15.81 10.52
CA SER A 71 19.61 14.36 10.42
C SER A 71 18.32 13.64 10.02
N SER A 72 18.41 12.79 8.99
CA SER A 72 17.33 11.93 8.45
C SER A 72 17.89 10.61 7.87
N ILE A 73 17.01 9.72 7.42
CA ILE A 73 17.38 8.39 6.89
C ILE A 73 18.16 8.52 5.58
N LEU A 74 17.70 9.34 4.65
CA LEU A 74 18.30 9.54 3.32
C LEU A 74 19.47 10.53 3.32
N THR A 75 19.69 11.28 4.40
CA THR A 75 20.84 12.19 4.51
C THR A 75 21.98 11.60 5.31
N THR A 76 21.80 11.40 6.61
CA THR A 76 22.86 11.00 7.54
C THR A 76 22.89 9.48 7.80
N ARG A 77 21.75 8.79 7.66
CA ARG A 77 21.60 7.35 7.95
C ARG A 77 21.46 6.49 6.68
N ARG A 78 22.08 6.91 5.57
CA ARG A 78 21.93 6.32 4.21
C ARG A 78 22.21 4.82 4.12
N ARG A 79 23.01 4.28 5.05
CA ARG A 79 23.30 2.84 5.14
C ARG A 79 22.02 1.99 5.26
N HIS A 80 20.95 2.56 5.81
CA HIS A 80 19.68 1.90 6.01
C HIS A 80 18.84 1.83 4.74
N PHE A 81 19.08 2.71 3.75
CA PHE A 81 18.21 2.89 2.59
C PHE A 81 17.98 1.61 1.78
N TRP A 82 19.05 1.00 1.24
CA TRP A 82 18.90 -0.19 0.40
C TRP A 82 18.34 -1.41 1.14
N PRO A 83 18.83 -1.75 2.36
CA PRO A 83 18.21 -2.79 3.15
C PRO A 83 16.73 -2.53 3.42
N MET A 84 16.36 -1.29 3.73
CA MET A 84 14.98 -0.92 4.02
C MET A 84 14.08 -1.05 2.80
N VAL A 85 14.48 -0.53 1.63
CA VAL A 85 13.67 -0.62 0.41
C VAL A 85 13.51 -2.07 -0.05
N ILE A 86 14.61 -2.84 -0.15
CA ILE A 86 14.57 -4.23 -0.64
C ILE A 86 13.78 -5.14 0.31
N TRP A 87 14.01 -5.00 1.62
CA TRP A 87 13.23 -5.78 2.58
C TRP A 87 11.82 -5.26 2.77
N SER A 88 11.51 -4.00 2.49
CA SER A 88 10.13 -3.48 2.42
C SER A 88 9.33 -4.19 1.32
N ILE A 89 9.93 -4.37 0.14
CA ILE A 89 9.31 -5.14 -0.95
C ILE A 89 9.01 -6.58 -0.47
N THR A 90 10.01 -7.25 0.11
CA THR A 90 9.85 -8.63 0.62
C THR A 90 8.80 -8.71 1.73
N PHE A 91 8.81 -7.74 2.64
CA PHE A 91 7.88 -7.62 3.75
C PHE A 91 6.44 -7.53 3.24
N TRP A 92 6.18 -6.68 2.25
CA TRP A 92 4.84 -6.58 1.67
C TRP A 92 4.44 -7.81 0.87
N TYR A 93 5.35 -8.39 0.08
CA TYR A 93 5.08 -9.63 -0.67
C TYR A 93 4.73 -10.81 0.25
N LEU A 94 5.18 -10.83 1.51
CA LEU A 94 4.72 -11.81 2.50
C LEU A 94 3.21 -11.64 2.78
N PHE A 95 2.73 -10.41 2.96
CA PHE A 95 1.30 -10.14 3.14
C PHE A 95 0.51 -10.46 1.88
N GLU A 96 1.06 -10.21 0.68
CA GLU A 96 0.43 -10.63 -0.57
C GLU A 96 0.31 -12.15 -0.69
N ALA A 97 1.37 -12.89 -0.33
CA ALA A 97 1.35 -14.34 -0.33
C ALA A 97 0.30 -14.89 0.66
N LEU A 98 0.19 -14.29 1.85
CA LEU A 98 -0.88 -14.61 2.79
C LEU A 98 -2.27 -14.23 2.26
N ASN A 99 -2.37 -13.12 1.53
CA ASN A 99 -3.62 -12.67 0.94
C ASN A 99 -4.14 -13.59 -0.16
N LEU A 100 -3.30 -14.43 -0.78
CA LEU A 100 -3.78 -15.52 -1.64
C LEU A 100 -4.71 -16.47 -0.89
N ARG A 101 -4.49 -16.65 0.42
CA ARG A 101 -5.33 -17.45 1.31
C ARG A 101 -6.44 -16.64 1.98
N TYR A 102 -6.14 -15.39 2.37
CA TYR A 102 -7.08 -14.54 3.11
C TYR A 102 -8.16 -13.94 2.22
N GLN A 103 -7.79 -13.52 1.01
CA GLN A 103 -8.66 -12.83 0.07
C GLN A 103 -9.33 -11.58 0.68
N ASN A 104 -8.56 -10.81 1.47
CA ASN A 104 -9.03 -9.61 2.16
C ASN A 104 -8.94 -8.34 1.30
N TRP A 105 -8.14 -8.37 0.24
CA TRP A 105 -8.10 -7.32 -0.78
C TRP A 105 -7.82 -7.89 -2.17
N TYR A 106 -8.17 -7.11 -3.19
CA TYR A 106 -7.83 -7.38 -4.59
C TYR A 106 -7.53 -6.07 -5.33
N TYR A 107 -6.71 -6.17 -6.37
CA TYR A 107 -6.29 -5.06 -7.22
C TYR A 107 -7.26 -4.84 -8.37
N VAL A 108 -7.52 -3.57 -8.70
CA VAL A 108 -8.34 -3.12 -9.82
C VAL A 108 -7.58 -2.09 -10.63
N GLY A 109 -7.87 -2.02 -11.94
CA GLY A 109 -7.13 -1.13 -12.84
C GLY A 109 -5.65 -1.49 -12.95
N ALA A 110 -5.27 -2.76 -12.75
CA ALA A 110 -3.87 -3.19 -12.78
C ALA A 110 -3.25 -3.07 -14.18
N PHE A 111 -1.91 -2.96 -14.26
CA PHE A 111 -1.21 -3.06 -15.54
C PHE A 111 -1.46 -4.42 -16.21
N GLN A 112 -1.86 -4.40 -17.49
CA GLN A 112 -2.03 -5.62 -18.29
C GLN A 112 -0.68 -6.35 -18.50
N ASN A 113 0.38 -5.58 -18.75
CA ASN A 113 1.72 -6.12 -18.91
C ASN A 113 2.31 -6.50 -17.53
N LEU A 114 2.57 -7.79 -17.34
CA LEU A 114 3.08 -8.35 -16.08
C LEU A 114 4.42 -7.74 -15.68
N PHE A 115 5.33 -7.50 -16.62
CA PHE A 115 6.65 -6.92 -16.32
C PHE A 115 6.52 -5.48 -15.82
N ILE A 116 5.67 -4.67 -16.47
CA ILE A 116 5.40 -3.29 -16.02
C ILE A 116 4.75 -3.30 -14.63
N GLY A 117 3.75 -4.16 -14.41
CA GLY A 117 3.13 -4.33 -13.11
C GLY A 117 4.10 -4.77 -12.02
N TYR A 118 5.07 -5.62 -12.36
CA TYR A 118 6.12 -6.07 -11.47
C TYR A 118 7.08 -4.96 -11.07
N VAL A 119 7.58 -4.18 -12.04
CA VAL A 119 8.43 -3.02 -11.78
C VAL A 119 7.68 -1.97 -10.95
N PHE A 120 6.42 -1.69 -11.28
CA PHE A 120 5.58 -0.81 -10.46
C PHE A 120 5.45 -1.31 -9.02
N GLY A 121 5.22 -2.61 -8.83
CA GLY A 121 5.16 -3.25 -7.52
C GLY A 121 6.43 -3.03 -6.70
N TRP A 122 7.62 -3.01 -7.31
CA TRP A 122 8.86 -2.69 -6.58
C TRP A 122 8.88 -1.26 -6.05
N PHE A 123 8.49 -0.29 -6.88
CA PHE A 123 8.46 1.11 -6.49
C PHE A 123 7.36 1.39 -5.44
N ALA A 124 6.24 0.69 -5.49
CA ALA A 124 5.17 0.82 -4.52
C ALA A 124 5.48 0.08 -3.21
N PHE A 125 5.88 -1.19 -3.25
CA PHE A 125 6.14 -1.97 -2.05
C PHE A 125 7.47 -1.61 -1.36
N GLY A 126 8.37 -0.95 -2.08
CA GLY A 126 9.60 -0.40 -1.50
C GLY A 126 9.36 0.77 -0.53
N THR A 127 8.17 1.38 -0.53
CA THR A 127 7.87 2.58 0.26
C THR A 127 7.28 2.26 1.63
N VAL A 128 6.82 1.02 1.88
CA VAL A 128 6.08 0.66 3.10
C VAL A 128 6.88 0.97 4.37
N LEU A 129 8.08 0.39 4.53
CA LEU A 129 8.87 0.59 5.75
C LEU A 129 9.40 2.02 5.88
N ILE A 130 9.97 2.55 4.80
CA ILE A 130 10.57 3.90 4.83
C ILE A 130 9.50 4.99 5.01
N GLY A 131 8.33 4.86 4.41
CA GLY A 131 7.21 5.78 4.60
C GLY A 131 6.73 5.80 6.05
N MET A 132 6.58 4.62 6.68
CA MET A 132 6.26 4.53 8.11
C MET A 132 7.33 5.15 9.00
N PHE A 133 8.61 4.88 8.72
CA PHE A 133 9.73 5.35 9.53
C PHE A 133 9.99 6.85 9.38
N GLU A 134 9.88 7.40 8.17
CA GLU A 134 9.94 8.86 7.96
C GLU A 134 8.76 9.57 8.64
N THR A 135 7.57 8.97 8.62
CA THR A 135 6.41 9.51 9.35
C THR A 135 6.67 9.53 10.85
N TYR A 136 7.24 8.45 11.40
CA TYR A 136 7.68 8.41 12.80
C TYR A 136 8.73 9.48 13.11
N GLU A 137 9.77 9.63 12.28
CA GLU A 137 10.81 10.63 12.47
C GLU A 137 10.24 12.06 12.46
N ALA A 138 9.29 12.35 11.58
CA ALA A 138 8.60 13.63 11.55
C ALA A 138 7.79 13.88 12.84
N VAL A 139 7.07 12.88 13.34
CA VAL A 139 6.35 12.93 14.63
C VAL A 139 7.32 13.20 15.79
N CYS A 140 8.49 12.54 15.81
CA CYS A 140 9.54 12.78 16.79
C CYS A 140 10.09 14.21 16.71
N VAL A 141 10.42 14.70 15.52
CA VAL A 141 10.95 16.05 15.31
C VAL A 141 9.96 17.13 15.76
N LEU A 142 8.66 16.89 15.58
CA LEU A 142 7.59 17.78 16.05
C LEU A 142 7.40 17.76 17.58
N GLY A 143 8.07 16.86 18.31
CA GLY A 143 8.09 16.85 19.78
C GLY A 143 6.95 16.09 20.45
N PHE A 144 6.15 15.35 19.68
CA PHE A 144 5.01 14.60 20.21
C PHE A 144 5.43 13.57 21.29
N TRP A 145 4.82 13.67 22.47
CA TRP A 145 4.99 12.74 23.61
C TRP A 145 6.44 12.46 24.06
N LYS A 146 7.43 13.33 23.78
CA LYS A 146 8.85 13.06 24.13
C LYS A 146 9.10 12.74 25.60
N ASN A 147 8.31 13.37 26.48
CA ASN A 147 8.47 13.27 27.92
C ASN A 147 7.48 12.30 28.58
N TRP A 148 6.71 11.53 27.80
CA TRP A 148 5.77 10.58 28.36
C TRP A 148 6.47 9.29 28.78
N LYS A 149 7.10 9.33 29.95
CA LYS A 149 7.87 8.21 30.53
C LYS A 149 7.36 7.86 31.93
N GLY A 150 7.43 6.58 32.27
CA GLY A 150 7.09 6.06 33.60
C GLY A 150 8.30 5.52 34.35
N LYS A 151 8.07 5.02 35.58
CA LYS A 151 9.09 4.31 36.35
C LYS A 151 9.42 2.95 35.70
N PRO A 152 10.67 2.65 35.34
CA PRO A 152 11.04 1.38 34.73
C PRO A 152 10.62 0.17 35.59
N ARG A 153 10.27 -0.92 34.92
CA ARG A 153 9.92 -2.21 35.51
C ARG A 153 10.51 -3.32 34.66
N GLN A 154 11.32 -4.18 35.26
CA GLN A 154 11.78 -5.38 34.59
C GLN A 154 10.66 -6.41 34.51
N TYR A 155 10.53 -7.07 33.37
CA TYR A 155 9.63 -8.19 33.21
C TYR A 155 10.34 -9.49 33.56
N ALA A 156 9.57 -10.47 34.08
CA ALA A 156 10.11 -11.80 34.32
C ALA A 156 10.51 -12.46 32.98
N PRO A 157 11.55 -13.31 32.93
CA PRO A 157 12.05 -13.88 31.67
C PRO A 157 10.98 -14.60 30.84
N TRP A 158 10.02 -15.27 31.49
CA TRP A 158 8.92 -15.98 30.84
C TRP A 158 8.01 -15.07 30.00
N VAL A 159 7.92 -13.78 30.32
CA VAL A 159 7.07 -12.82 29.59
C VAL A 159 7.48 -12.75 28.12
N SER A 160 8.78 -12.76 27.83
CA SER A 160 9.27 -12.76 26.44
C SER A 160 8.84 -14.02 25.68
N TYR A 161 8.87 -15.19 26.33
CA TYR A 161 8.42 -16.45 25.72
C TYR A 161 6.89 -16.49 25.55
N ALA A 162 6.12 -16.02 26.54
CA ALA A 162 4.67 -15.94 26.45
C ALA A 162 4.21 -14.98 25.35
N TRP A 163 4.88 -13.83 25.22
CA TRP A 163 4.68 -12.87 24.14
C TRP A 163 4.93 -13.50 22.77
N GLN A 164 5.99 -14.30 22.65
CA GLN A 164 6.29 -15.06 21.43
C GLN A 164 5.27 -16.15 21.13
N GLY A 165 4.82 -16.87 22.16
CA GLY A 165 3.75 -17.87 22.05
C GLY A 165 2.44 -17.25 21.55
N LEU A 166 2.07 -16.08 22.09
CA LEU A 166 0.90 -15.33 21.63
C LEU A 166 1.01 -14.96 20.15
N GLY A 167 2.17 -14.47 19.69
CA GLY A 167 2.38 -14.16 18.28
C GLY A 167 2.25 -15.36 17.35
N LEU A 168 2.81 -16.51 17.76
CA LEU A 168 2.66 -17.76 17.02
C LEU A 168 1.20 -18.23 16.98
N THR A 169 0.46 -18.08 18.09
CA THR A 169 -0.98 -18.36 18.12
C THR A 169 -1.74 -17.43 17.19
N MET A 170 -1.45 -16.13 17.20
CA MET A 170 -2.08 -15.13 16.31
C MET A 170 -1.88 -15.48 14.84
N LEU A 171 -0.63 -15.75 14.43
CA LEU A 171 -0.30 -16.15 13.06
C LEU A 171 -0.97 -17.47 12.67
N THR A 172 -0.94 -18.47 13.56
CA THR A 172 -1.54 -19.78 13.27
C THR A 172 -3.04 -19.66 13.08
N LEU A 173 -3.72 -18.94 13.98
CA LEU A 173 -5.16 -18.71 13.89
C LEU A 173 -5.53 -17.91 12.65
N SER A 174 -4.73 -16.90 12.27
CA SER A 174 -4.98 -16.11 11.06
C SER A 174 -4.86 -16.94 9.78
N VAL A 175 -3.93 -17.90 9.73
CA VAL A 175 -3.72 -18.78 8.57
C VAL A 175 -4.72 -19.93 8.49
N VAL A 176 -5.04 -20.56 9.63
CA VAL A 176 -5.93 -21.73 9.67
C VAL A 176 -7.40 -21.30 9.55
N PHE A 177 -7.79 -20.19 10.19
CA PHE A 177 -9.17 -19.69 10.22
C PHE A 177 -9.30 -18.26 9.67
N PRO A 178 -8.85 -18.00 8.42
CA PRO A 178 -8.72 -16.65 7.89
C PRO A 178 -10.04 -15.93 7.73
N THR A 179 -11.16 -16.66 7.58
CA THR A 179 -12.50 -16.10 7.38
C THR A 179 -12.86 -15.03 8.41
N TYR A 180 -12.44 -15.21 9.66
CA TYR A 180 -12.72 -14.27 10.76
C TYR A 180 -11.46 -13.82 11.49
N LEU A 181 -10.41 -14.64 11.49
CA LEU A 181 -9.20 -14.39 12.28
C LEU A 181 -8.02 -13.86 11.45
N ALA A 182 -8.22 -13.59 10.15
CA ALA A 182 -7.19 -12.92 9.34
C ALA A 182 -6.69 -11.59 9.95
N PRO A 183 -7.50 -10.76 10.62
CA PRO A 183 -7.00 -9.55 11.27
C PRO A 183 -5.90 -9.77 12.32
N LEU A 184 -5.79 -10.98 12.90
CA LEU A 184 -4.73 -11.31 13.87
C LEU A 184 -3.33 -11.28 13.24
N ILE A 185 -3.21 -11.28 11.91
CA ILE A 185 -1.90 -11.16 11.27
C ILE A 185 -1.23 -9.83 11.59
N TRP A 186 -2.00 -8.75 11.71
CA TRP A 186 -1.50 -7.41 11.99
C TRP A 186 -1.03 -7.32 13.44
N GLY A 187 0.26 -7.07 13.66
CA GLY A 187 0.89 -7.07 14.98
C GLY A 187 1.53 -8.42 15.34
N SER A 188 1.14 -9.52 14.66
CA SER A 188 1.65 -10.86 14.98
C SER A 188 3.17 -10.97 14.86
N LEU A 189 3.77 -10.27 13.89
CA LEU A 189 5.20 -10.29 13.68
C LEU A 189 5.96 -9.57 14.81
N THR A 190 5.40 -8.50 15.36
CA THR A 190 5.88 -7.86 16.60
C THR A 190 5.91 -8.89 17.71
N PHE A 191 4.82 -9.64 17.91
CA PHE A 191 4.77 -10.65 18.94
C PHE A 191 5.76 -11.80 18.73
N ILE A 192 6.05 -12.16 17.47
CA ILE A 192 6.99 -13.25 17.16
C ILE A 192 8.46 -12.80 17.26
N VAL A 193 8.80 -11.65 16.66
CA VAL A 193 10.19 -11.21 16.42
C VAL A 193 10.70 -10.35 17.56
N ASP A 194 9.87 -9.48 18.15
CA ASP A 194 10.32 -8.57 19.19
C ASP A 194 10.87 -9.29 20.43
N PRO A 195 10.28 -10.39 20.94
CA PRO A 195 10.87 -11.12 22.06
C PRO A 195 12.18 -11.81 21.74
N TRP A 196 12.40 -12.15 20.46
CA TRP A 196 13.72 -12.57 20.01
C TRP A 196 14.68 -11.38 20.14
N ASN A 197 14.37 -10.21 19.54
CA ASN A 197 15.18 -8.99 19.65
C ASN A 197 15.45 -8.57 21.10
N TYR A 198 14.48 -8.76 22.00
CA TYR A 198 14.57 -8.43 23.42
C TYR A 198 15.64 -9.26 24.15
N ARG A 199 15.50 -10.60 24.13
CA ARG A 199 16.51 -11.56 24.67
C ARG A 199 17.87 -11.38 23.98
N ASN A 200 17.75 -10.85 22.79
CA ASN A 200 18.74 -10.39 21.88
C ASN A 200 19.75 -9.33 22.40
N GLY A 201 19.25 -8.38 23.20
CA GLY A 201 19.90 -7.06 23.35
C GLY A 201 19.89 -6.22 22.06
N ARG A 202 18.92 -6.47 21.16
CA ARG A 202 18.67 -5.69 19.94
C ARG A 202 17.56 -4.67 20.22
N ARG A 203 17.32 -3.73 19.30
CA ARG A 203 16.19 -2.79 19.38
C ARG A 203 14.88 -3.56 19.57
N SER A 204 14.14 -3.27 20.65
CA SER A 204 12.92 -4.03 20.99
C SER A 204 11.83 -3.20 21.66
N LEU A 205 10.57 -3.41 21.28
CA LEU A 205 9.38 -2.84 21.90
C LEU A 205 9.24 -3.26 23.37
N LEU A 206 9.43 -4.55 23.68
CA LEU A 206 9.42 -5.06 25.06
C LEU A 206 10.41 -4.28 25.94
N LYS A 207 11.57 -3.88 25.40
CA LYS A 207 12.53 -3.07 26.15
C LYS A 207 12.03 -1.63 26.37
N ASP A 208 11.30 -1.03 25.43
CA ASP A 208 10.64 0.26 25.65
C ASP A 208 9.57 0.15 26.75
N LEU A 209 8.80 -0.94 26.74
CA LEU A 209 7.78 -1.23 27.75
C LEU A 209 8.39 -1.44 29.14
N GLU A 210 9.53 -2.13 29.24
CA GLU A 210 10.28 -2.23 30.51
C GLU A 210 10.74 -0.88 31.03
N ARG A 211 11.21 -0.01 30.12
CA ARG A 211 11.63 1.36 30.47
C ARG A 211 10.44 2.29 30.71
N ARG A 212 9.22 1.83 30.40
CA ARG A 212 7.99 2.62 30.37
C ARG A 212 8.12 3.89 29.54
N ASP A 213 8.76 3.79 28.38
CA ASP A 213 8.80 4.86 27.39
C ASP A 213 7.52 4.83 26.54
N TRP A 214 6.39 5.20 27.17
CA TRP A 214 5.08 5.23 26.53
C TRP A 214 5.05 6.19 25.35
N GLY A 215 5.85 7.26 25.41
CA GLY A 215 6.04 8.20 24.33
C GLY A 215 6.53 7.53 23.05
N THR A 216 7.56 6.68 23.13
CA THR A 216 8.08 5.97 21.94
C THR A 216 7.02 5.06 21.33
N VAL A 217 6.34 4.25 22.14
CA VAL A 217 5.27 3.36 21.67
C VAL A 217 4.14 4.17 21.00
N ALA A 218 3.68 5.25 21.65
CA ALA A 218 2.64 6.11 21.13
C ALA A 218 3.05 6.79 19.81
N ARG A 219 4.30 7.25 19.69
CA ARG A 219 4.82 7.84 18.45
C ARG A 219 4.88 6.84 17.31
N ILE A 220 5.29 5.59 17.54
CA ILE A 220 5.31 4.55 16.50
C ILE A 220 3.87 4.26 16.04
N MET A 221 2.95 4.05 16.98
CA MET A 221 1.54 3.78 16.67
C MET A 221 0.88 4.95 15.95
N PHE A 222 1.14 6.18 16.40
CA PHE A 222 0.61 7.39 15.77
C PHE A 222 1.22 7.63 14.39
N GLY A 223 2.54 7.43 14.23
CA GLY A 223 3.20 7.47 12.93
C GLY A 223 2.61 6.43 11.96
N GLY A 224 2.33 5.22 12.44
CA GLY A 224 1.59 4.21 11.70
C GLY A 224 0.20 4.67 11.28
N LEU A 225 -0.58 5.25 12.19
CA LEU A 225 -1.91 5.78 11.90
C LEU A 225 -1.90 6.89 10.84
N VAL A 226 -0.99 7.87 10.97
CA VAL A 226 -0.82 8.96 10.00
C VAL A 226 -0.40 8.40 8.64
N CYS A 227 0.57 7.50 8.63
CA CYS A 227 1.03 6.83 7.42
C CYS A 227 -0.13 6.05 6.75
N GLY A 228 -0.96 5.38 7.54
CA GLY A 228 -2.18 4.70 7.07
C GLY A 228 -3.23 5.63 6.47
N ALA A 229 -3.43 6.82 7.05
CA ALA A 229 -4.31 7.83 6.49
C ALA A 229 -3.81 8.34 5.12
N VAL A 230 -2.50 8.57 5.01
CA VAL A 230 -1.86 8.95 3.74
C VAL A 230 -1.98 7.82 2.72
N TRP A 231 -1.69 6.59 3.13
CA TRP A 231 -1.82 5.37 2.34
C TRP A 231 -3.20 5.21 1.70
N GLU A 232 -4.26 5.29 2.52
CA GLU A 232 -5.64 5.15 2.05
C GLU A 232 -6.07 6.31 1.16
N SER A 233 -5.64 7.54 1.47
CA SER A 233 -5.94 8.70 0.63
C SER A 233 -5.34 8.54 -0.78
N MET A 234 -4.09 8.08 -0.88
CA MET A 234 -3.44 7.86 -2.17
C MET A 234 -4.07 6.71 -2.94
N ASN A 235 -4.42 5.61 -2.26
CA ASN A 235 -5.11 4.46 -2.86
C ASN A 235 -6.47 4.86 -3.46
N PHE A 236 -7.23 5.69 -2.73
CA PHE A 236 -8.55 6.15 -3.16
C PHE A 236 -8.51 6.83 -4.53
N PHE A 237 -7.53 7.72 -4.73
CA PHE A 237 -7.38 8.48 -5.97
C PHE A 237 -6.66 7.74 -7.10
N ALA A 238 -5.87 6.71 -6.78
CA ALA A 238 -5.09 5.99 -7.79
C ALA A 238 -5.97 5.24 -8.81
N PRO A 239 -5.65 5.28 -10.12
CA PRO A 239 -6.31 4.45 -11.13
C PRO A 239 -6.08 2.95 -10.87
N GLN A 240 -4.83 2.58 -10.60
CA GLN A 240 -4.50 1.27 -10.04
C GLN A 240 -4.57 1.33 -8.51
N LYS A 241 -5.53 0.62 -7.94
CA LYS A 241 -5.78 0.61 -6.50
C LYS A 241 -6.14 -0.80 -6.02
N TRP A 242 -6.18 -1.00 -4.71
CA TRP A 242 -6.81 -2.20 -4.13
C TRP A 242 -8.11 -1.84 -3.42
N ILE A 243 -9.03 -2.80 -3.40
CA ILE A 243 -10.31 -2.73 -2.71
C ILE A 243 -10.30 -3.74 -1.57
N TYR A 244 -10.70 -3.29 -0.38
CA TYR A 244 -10.83 -4.15 0.80
C TYR A 244 -12.17 -4.88 0.84
N THR A 245 -12.10 -6.18 1.13
CA THR A 245 -13.22 -7.12 1.25
C THR A 245 -13.28 -7.76 2.64
N VAL A 246 -12.93 -7.00 3.67
CA VAL A 246 -12.96 -7.46 5.06
C VAL A 246 -14.40 -7.74 5.48
N ARG A 247 -14.71 -9.05 5.61
CA ARG A 247 -16.06 -9.54 5.93
C ARG A 247 -16.58 -8.95 7.23
N GLY A 248 -17.81 -8.47 7.22
CA GLY A 248 -18.51 -7.95 8.41
C GLY A 248 -18.22 -6.49 8.76
N LEU A 249 -17.32 -5.81 8.04
CA LEU A 249 -16.99 -4.38 8.25
C LEU A 249 -17.27 -3.53 7.00
N GLU A 250 -18.19 -3.98 6.15
CA GLU A 250 -18.41 -3.42 4.81
C GLU A 250 -19.18 -2.07 4.82
N ASN A 251 -19.94 -1.77 5.89
CA ASN A 251 -20.90 -0.66 5.93
C ASN A 251 -20.34 0.68 6.42
N PHE A 252 -19.15 0.70 7.07
CA PHE A 252 -18.57 1.92 7.65
C PHE A 252 -17.12 2.10 7.19
N LYS A 253 -16.96 2.74 6.04
CA LYS A 253 -15.66 2.96 5.38
C LYS A 253 -15.26 4.42 5.39
N LEU A 254 -13.96 4.66 5.58
CA LEU A 254 -13.30 5.92 5.28
C LEU A 254 -12.34 5.63 4.13
N PHE A 255 -12.54 6.26 2.97
CA PHE A 255 -11.95 5.83 1.69
C PHE A 255 -12.39 4.39 1.33
N GLU A 256 -11.46 3.51 0.95
CA GLU A 256 -11.78 2.11 0.63
C GLU A 256 -11.71 1.20 1.87
N MET A 257 -11.15 1.68 3.00
CA MET A 257 -10.92 0.90 4.20
C MET A 257 -12.04 1.07 5.25
N PRO A 258 -12.48 -0.02 5.92
CA PRO A 258 -13.30 0.10 7.12
C PRO A 258 -12.60 0.89 8.23
N LEU A 259 -13.35 1.65 9.04
CA LEU A 259 -12.75 2.48 10.09
C LEU A 259 -11.92 1.66 11.10
N LEU A 260 -12.40 0.48 11.50
CA LEU A 260 -11.64 -0.45 12.35
C LEU A 260 -10.40 -1.02 11.65
N GLY A 261 -10.39 -1.05 10.32
CA GLY A 261 -9.22 -1.43 9.54
C GLY A 261 -8.03 -0.52 9.79
N PHE A 262 -8.26 0.77 10.09
CA PHE A 262 -7.16 1.71 10.39
C PHE A 262 -6.33 1.30 11.61
N LEU A 263 -6.87 0.49 12.52
CA LEU A 263 -6.12 -0.08 13.64
C LEU A 263 -5.02 -1.05 13.21
N GLY A 264 -5.12 -1.58 11.99
CA GLY A 264 -4.07 -2.39 11.35
C GLY A 264 -2.79 -1.61 11.09
N PHE A 265 -2.86 -0.30 10.80
CA PHE A 265 -1.65 0.49 10.50
C PHE A 265 -0.74 0.73 11.71
N PRO A 266 -1.24 1.10 12.91
CA PRO A 266 -0.42 1.09 14.12
C PRO A 266 0.24 -0.26 14.39
N ALA A 267 -0.49 -1.36 14.21
CA ALA A 267 0.06 -2.71 14.41
C ALA A 267 1.14 -3.04 13.36
N LEU A 268 0.92 -2.66 12.10
CA LEU A 268 1.88 -2.81 11.01
C LEU A 268 3.17 -1.99 11.24
N ALA A 269 3.06 -0.80 11.83
CA ALA A 269 4.23 0.01 12.18
C ALA A 269 5.09 -0.66 13.26
N LEU A 270 4.45 -1.31 14.24
CA LEU A 270 5.16 -2.13 15.24
C LEU A 270 5.81 -3.35 14.58
N ASP A 271 5.11 -4.02 13.65
CA ASP A 271 5.65 -5.16 12.91
C ASP A 271 6.88 -4.75 12.09
N GLY A 272 6.79 -3.63 11.39
CA GLY A 272 7.88 -3.04 10.63
C GLY A 272 9.08 -2.72 11.52
N MET A 273 8.86 -2.13 12.69
CA MET A 273 9.94 -1.83 13.65
C MET A 273 10.61 -3.10 14.17
N ALA A 274 9.84 -4.10 14.61
CA ALA A 274 10.39 -5.35 15.12
C ALA A 274 11.15 -6.13 14.04
N PHE A 275 10.57 -6.22 12.84
CA PHE A 275 11.18 -6.86 11.68
C PHE A 275 12.47 -6.17 11.26
N TYR A 276 12.44 -4.86 11.10
CA TYR A 276 13.62 -4.12 10.65
C TYR A 276 14.72 -4.08 11.72
N SER A 277 14.37 -4.11 13.01
CA SER A 277 15.35 -4.27 14.10
C SER A 277 16.12 -5.59 13.99
N PHE A 278 15.42 -6.68 13.63
CA PHE A 278 16.07 -7.96 13.34
C PHE A 278 17.02 -7.85 12.12
N LEU A 279 16.55 -7.25 11.02
CA LEU A 279 17.36 -7.07 9.82
C LEU A 279 18.59 -6.19 10.06
N SER A 280 18.45 -5.14 10.85
CA SER A 280 19.53 -4.22 11.17
C SER A 280 20.62 -4.89 12.02
N TYR A 281 20.22 -5.81 12.91
CA TYR A 281 21.17 -6.71 13.55
C TYR A 281 21.92 -7.59 12.54
N VAL A 282 21.19 -8.22 11.60
CA VAL A 282 21.78 -9.15 10.63
C VAL A 282 22.72 -8.46 9.64
N PHE A 283 22.36 -7.27 9.15
CA PHE A 283 23.05 -6.63 8.02
C PHE A 283 23.81 -5.35 8.38
N LEU A 284 23.46 -4.69 9.49
CA LEU A 284 23.94 -3.34 9.82
C LEU A 284 24.57 -3.24 11.21
N GLY A 285 24.93 -4.37 11.83
CA GLY A 285 25.71 -4.37 13.07
C GLY A 285 24.93 -3.89 14.30
N ASN A 286 23.62 -4.12 14.34
CA ASN A 286 22.73 -3.76 15.46
C ASN A 286 22.49 -2.25 15.63
N GLU A 287 22.67 -1.47 14.57
CA GLU A 287 22.39 -0.04 14.56
C GLU A 287 20.89 0.21 14.33
N SER A 288 20.26 1.17 15.03
CA SER A 288 18.86 1.53 14.72
C SER A 288 18.78 2.55 13.58
N TRP A 289 17.68 2.51 12.84
CA TRP A 289 17.31 3.55 11.87
C TRP A 289 16.79 4.82 12.55
N GLU A 290 16.29 4.70 13.78
CA GLU A 290 15.79 5.80 14.59
C GLU A 290 16.92 6.80 14.89
N HIS A 291 16.56 8.07 15.02
CA HIS A 291 17.50 9.06 15.53
C HIS A 291 17.98 8.70 16.97
N PRO A 292 19.28 8.85 17.28
CA PRO A 292 19.82 8.52 18.61
C PRO A 292 19.09 9.17 19.79
N ASP A 293 18.64 10.43 19.63
CA ASP A 293 17.91 11.15 20.69
C ASP A 293 16.51 10.58 20.98
N ASP A 294 15.90 9.92 20.00
CA ASP A 294 14.55 9.35 20.12
C ASP A 294 14.63 7.86 20.49
N LEU A 295 15.81 7.24 20.34
CA LEU A 295 16.10 5.88 20.76
C LEU A 295 16.34 5.82 22.27
N GLY A 296 15.34 5.39 23.02
CA GLY A 296 15.44 5.25 24.47
C GLY A 296 16.39 4.16 24.95
N GLN A 297 16.99 3.36 24.06
CA GLN A 297 17.76 2.15 24.38
C GLN A 297 19.22 2.30 23.95
N LYS A 298 20.15 1.90 24.81
CA LYS A 298 21.55 1.76 24.41
C LYS A 298 21.73 0.43 23.69
N LEU A 299 22.06 0.49 22.40
CA LEU A 299 22.35 -0.69 21.58
C LEU A 299 23.86 -0.87 21.51
N GLU A 300 24.33 -2.05 21.93
CA GLU A 300 25.74 -2.40 21.79
C GLU A 300 26.02 -2.82 20.33
N PRO A 301 26.96 -2.16 19.63
CA PRO A 301 27.29 -2.50 18.25
C PRO A 301 27.82 -3.93 18.15
N THR A 302 27.37 -4.65 17.13
CA THR A 302 27.87 -6.00 16.84
C THR A 302 28.80 -5.98 15.63
N PRO A 303 29.78 -6.91 15.52
CA PRO A 303 30.70 -6.95 14.39
C PRO A 303 29.95 -6.88 13.06
N GLN A 304 30.32 -5.92 12.22
CA GLN A 304 29.65 -5.75 10.93
C GLN A 304 29.90 -6.97 10.05
N ARG A 305 28.81 -7.56 9.56
CA ARG A 305 28.89 -8.61 8.54
C ARG A 305 29.24 -7.98 7.20
N PRO A 306 29.94 -8.70 6.30
CA PRO A 306 30.29 -8.16 5.00
C PRO A 306 29.03 -7.79 4.21
N ARG A 307 29.04 -6.64 3.54
CA ARG A 307 27.92 -6.16 2.70
C ARG A 307 27.50 -7.17 1.63
N SER A 308 28.40 -8.06 1.22
CA SER A 308 28.09 -9.15 0.30
C SER A 308 27.03 -10.12 0.84
N LEU A 309 26.90 -10.26 2.16
CA LEU A 309 25.84 -11.09 2.76
C LEU A 309 24.45 -10.57 2.41
N PHE A 310 24.26 -9.25 2.44
CA PHE A 310 23.00 -8.62 2.03
C PHE A 310 22.71 -8.89 0.56
N TRP A 311 23.67 -8.64 -0.33
CA TRP A 311 23.46 -8.86 -1.77
C TRP A 311 23.24 -10.33 -2.14
N LYS A 312 23.72 -11.28 -1.34
CA LYS A 312 23.42 -12.71 -1.51
C LYS A 312 21.95 -13.07 -1.26
N THR A 313 21.18 -12.25 -0.55
CA THR A 313 19.74 -12.50 -0.36
C THR A 313 18.89 -12.05 -1.55
N VAL A 314 19.38 -11.09 -2.33
CA VAL A 314 18.62 -10.45 -3.42
C VAL A 314 18.12 -11.44 -4.48
N PRO A 315 18.91 -12.41 -4.98
CA PRO A 315 18.39 -13.39 -5.94
C PRO A 315 17.20 -14.21 -5.40
N PHE A 316 17.22 -14.58 -4.11
CA PHE A 316 16.12 -15.31 -3.49
C PHE A 316 14.88 -14.43 -3.32
N GLN A 317 15.08 -13.16 -2.99
CA GLN A 317 13.99 -12.19 -2.90
C GLN A 317 13.36 -11.94 -4.27
N LEU A 318 14.16 -11.72 -5.31
CA LEU A 318 13.69 -11.57 -6.68
C LEU A 318 12.87 -12.79 -7.15
N LEU A 319 13.35 -14.00 -6.84
CA LEU A 319 12.61 -15.23 -7.15
C LEU A 319 11.28 -15.28 -6.38
N PHE A 320 11.30 -15.00 -5.08
CA PHE A 320 10.09 -14.96 -4.25
C PHE A 320 9.06 -13.97 -4.80
N TRP A 321 9.47 -12.72 -5.07
CA TRP A 321 8.57 -11.69 -5.61
C TRP A 321 8.00 -12.08 -6.98
N ALA A 322 8.84 -12.63 -7.87
CA ALA A 322 8.43 -13.09 -9.20
C ALA A 322 7.40 -14.23 -9.13
N VAL A 323 7.60 -15.19 -8.22
CA VAL A 323 6.63 -16.28 -8.01
C VAL A 323 5.32 -15.72 -7.43
N THR A 324 5.39 -14.89 -6.39
CA THR A 324 4.19 -14.37 -5.75
C THR A 324 3.35 -13.52 -6.69
N ILE A 325 3.95 -12.65 -7.52
CA ILE A 325 3.16 -11.80 -8.43
C ILE A 325 2.38 -12.59 -9.49
N VAL A 326 2.89 -13.75 -9.94
CA VAL A 326 2.17 -14.63 -10.86
C VAL A 326 0.87 -15.12 -10.21
N PHE A 327 0.93 -15.52 -8.93
CA PHE A 327 -0.26 -15.93 -8.18
C PHE A 327 -1.20 -14.76 -7.87
N ILE A 328 -0.65 -13.58 -7.52
CA ILE A 328 -1.47 -12.36 -7.31
C ILE A 328 -2.28 -12.06 -8.56
N LYS A 329 -1.65 -12.08 -9.75
CA LYS A 329 -2.32 -11.82 -11.02
C LYS A 329 -3.51 -12.74 -11.25
N GLN A 330 -3.39 -14.01 -10.84
CA GLN A 330 -4.44 -15.00 -11.03
C GLN A 330 -5.55 -14.90 -9.98
N VAL A 331 -5.24 -14.59 -8.71
CA VAL A 331 -6.17 -14.75 -7.60
C VAL A 331 -6.71 -13.42 -7.08
N ASN A 332 -5.87 -12.39 -7.06
CA ASN A 332 -6.10 -11.11 -6.39
C ASN A 332 -6.11 -9.93 -7.37
N THR A 333 -6.20 -10.15 -8.68
CA THR A 333 -6.48 -9.09 -9.66
C THR A 333 -7.91 -9.23 -10.16
N GLY A 334 -8.75 -8.24 -9.86
CA GLY A 334 -10.15 -8.20 -10.30
C GLY A 334 -10.32 -7.57 -11.68
N SER A 335 -9.51 -6.57 -12.01
CA SER A 335 -9.54 -5.94 -13.34
C SER A 335 -8.21 -5.31 -13.70
N TYR A 336 -7.98 -5.20 -15.00
CA TYR A 336 -6.88 -4.42 -15.57
C TYR A 336 -7.35 -3.03 -15.95
N ARG A 337 -6.38 -2.17 -16.29
CA ARG A 337 -6.66 -0.91 -16.98
C ARG A 337 -7.54 -1.19 -18.20
N MET A 338 -8.61 -0.40 -18.33
CA MET A 338 -9.49 -0.43 -19.50
C MET A 338 -9.13 0.66 -20.50
N ASP A 339 -9.18 0.28 -21.76
CA ASP A 339 -9.13 1.15 -22.93
C ASP A 339 -10.51 1.16 -23.62
N LEU A 340 -10.73 2.06 -24.60
CA LEU A 340 -12.05 2.15 -25.26
C LEU A 340 -12.40 0.90 -26.06
N THR A 341 -11.39 0.21 -26.60
CA THR A 341 -11.52 -1.05 -27.35
C THR A 341 -12.00 -2.21 -26.48
N ASP A 342 -11.99 -2.06 -25.16
CA ASP A 342 -12.47 -3.08 -24.24
C ASP A 342 -13.99 -3.03 -24.02
N LEU A 343 -14.67 -1.99 -24.54
CA LEU A 343 -16.12 -1.84 -24.47
C LEU A 343 -16.78 -2.55 -25.67
N PRO A 344 -17.58 -3.61 -25.46
CA PRO A 344 -18.24 -4.34 -26.55
C PRO A 344 -19.13 -3.47 -27.44
N GLY A 345 -19.74 -2.42 -26.88
CA GLY A 345 -20.58 -1.47 -27.61
C GLY A 345 -19.81 -0.51 -28.53
N LEU A 346 -18.47 -0.47 -28.45
CA LEU A 346 -17.63 0.34 -29.32
C LEU A 346 -16.87 -0.54 -30.31
N SER A 347 -17.21 -0.43 -31.60
CA SER A 347 -16.42 -1.06 -32.65
C SER A 347 -15.05 -0.37 -32.78
N PRO A 348 -14.00 -1.07 -33.26
CA PRO A 348 -12.69 -0.44 -33.50
C PRO A 348 -12.73 0.79 -34.41
N GLU A 349 -13.69 0.85 -35.34
CA GLU A 349 -13.91 1.98 -36.25
C GLU A 349 -14.48 3.21 -35.52
N MET A 350 -15.26 2.99 -34.46
CA MET A 350 -15.84 4.05 -33.63
C MET A 350 -14.81 4.65 -32.66
N VAL A 351 -13.72 3.94 -32.34
CA VAL A 351 -12.70 4.40 -31.39
C VAL A 351 -11.83 5.52 -31.98
N GLN A 352 -11.43 5.43 -33.25
CA GLN A 352 -10.52 6.44 -33.85
C GLN A 352 -11.09 7.87 -33.83
N PRO A 353 -12.37 8.12 -34.19
CA PRO A 353 -12.98 9.45 -34.09
C PRO A 353 -13.01 9.99 -32.66
N LEU A 354 -13.24 9.13 -31.67
CA LEU A 354 -13.22 9.50 -30.25
C LEU A 354 -11.81 9.95 -29.82
N GLU A 355 -10.78 9.18 -30.17
CA GLU A 355 -9.39 9.49 -29.84
C GLU A 355 -8.94 10.80 -30.49
N ALA A 356 -9.34 11.06 -31.73
CA ALA A 356 -9.06 12.32 -32.43
C ALA A 356 -9.65 13.55 -31.71
N LYS A 357 -10.73 13.36 -30.93
CA LYS A 357 -11.34 14.39 -30.08
C LYS A 357 -10.85 14.37 -28.62
N GLY A 358 -9.78 13.63 -28.33
CA GLY A 358 -9.20 13.49 -26.99
C GLY A 358 -9.96 12.56 -26.06
N VAL A 359 -10.97 11.83 -26.55
CA VAL A 359 -11.66 10.78 -25.81
C VAL A 359 -10.90 9.48 -26.03
N THR A 360 -9.93 9.20 -25.17
CA THR A 360 -9.00 8.06 -25.30
C THR A 360 -9.29 6.92 -24.31
N ARG A 361 -10.19 7.15 -23.35
CA ARG A 361 -10.53 6.20 -22.29
C ARG A 361 -12.01 6.23 -21.94
N PRO A 362 -12.56 5.13 -21.38
CA PRO A 362 -13.93 5.08 -20.89
C PRO A 362 -14.27 6.22 -19.91
N ARG A 363 -13.33 6.63 -19.04
CA ARG A 363 -13.53 7.77 -18.14
C ARG A 363 -13.77 9.09 -18.87
N HIS A 364 -13.07 9.35 -19.98
CA HIS A 364 -13.27 10.57 -20.77
C HIS A 364 -14.66 10.58 -21.40
N LEU A 365 -15.11 9.42 -21.89
CA LEU A 365 -16.44 9.23 -22.45
C LEU A 365 -17.50 9.58 -21.39
N LEU A 366 -17.38 9.02 -20.18
CA LEU A 366 -18.28 9.29 -19.06
C LEU A 366 -18.25 10.73 -18.56
N ILE A 367 -17.11 11.41 -18.61
CA ILE A 367 -17.02 12.83 -18.22
C ILE A 367 -17.71 13.70 -19.27
N ARG A 368 -17.45 13.46 -20.55
CA ARG A 368 -18.00 14.25 -21.66
C ARG A 368 -19.52 14.10 -21.74
N SER A 369 -20.04 12.90 -21.46
CA SER A 369 -21.48 12.62 -21.47
C SER A 369 -22.28 13.28 -20.34
N LYS A 370 -21.63 13.88 -19.34
CA LYS A 370 -22.33 14.60 -18.24
C LYS A 370 -22.98 15.91 -18.67
N SER A 371 -22.57 16.48 -19.81
CA SER A 371 -23.09 17.75 -20.31
C SER A 371 -23.89 17.54 -21.59
N GLN A 372 -24.97 18.31 -21.78
CA GLN A 372 -25.78 18.21 -23.00
C GLN A 372 -24.96 18.52 -24.27
N ALA A 373 -24.05 19.50 -24.20
CA ALA A 373 -23.15 19.82 -25.30
C ALA A 373 -22.19 18.67 -25.62
N GLY A 374 -21.62 18.04 -24.59
CA GLY A 374 -20.74 16.88 -24.76
C GLY A 374 -21.47 15.64 -25.28
N ARG A 375 -22.74 15.42 -24.91
CA ARG A 375 -23.56 14.35 -25.48
C ARG A 375 -23.79 14.54 -26.98
N LYS A 376 -24.25 15.73 -27.40
CA LYS A 376 -24.42 16.04 -28.83
C LYS A 376 -23.14 15.85 -29.63
N ASP A 377 -22.01 16.31 -29.10
CA ASP A 377 -20.72 16.13 -29.75
C ASP A 377 -20.33 14.65 -29.86
N LEU A 378 -20.66 13.80 -28.87
CA LEU A 378 -20.43 12.35 -28.95
C LEU A 378 -21.34 11.69 -30.00
N GLU A 379 -22.62 12.05 -30.07
CA GLU A 379 -23.57 11.57 -31.09
C GLU A 379 -23.07 11.87 -32.49
N GLU A 380 -22.64 13.11 -32.74
CA GLU A 380 -22.08 13.55 -34.02
C GLU A 380 -20.78 12.81 -34.35
N THR A 381 -19.92 12.56 -33.36
CA THR A 381 -18.64 11.88 -33.55
C THR A 381 -18.80 10.41 -33.90
N LEU A 382 -19.75 9.75 -33.25
CA LEU A 382 -20.00 8.33 -33.41
C LEU A 382 -21.04 8.02 -34.50
N ALA A 383 -21.70 9.05 -35.04
CA ALA A 383 -22.84 8.93 -35.95
C ALA A 383 -23.94 8.00 -35.40
N LEU A 384 -24.24 8.15 -34.10
CA LEU A 384 -25.23 7.34 -33.37
C LEU A 384 -26.50 8.13 -33.03
N ALA A 385 -27.61 7.41 -32.86
CA ALA A 385 -28.80 7.96 -32.21
C ALA A 385 -28.64 7.98 -30.69
N ASP A 386 -29.39 8.86 -30.00
CA ASP A 386 -29.34 9.04 -28.54
C ASP A 386 -29.53 7.71 -27.75
N PRO A 387 -30.46 6.79 -28.12
CA PRO A 387 -30.59 5.50 -27.42
C PRO A 387 -29.36 4.60 -27.51
N ASP A 388 -28.65 4.63 -28.65
CA ASP A 388 -27.45 3.82 -28.84
C ASP A 388 -26.28 4.39 -28.03
N LEU A 389 -26.19 5.73 -27.96
CA LEU A 389 -25.21 6.41 -27.11
C LEU A 389 -25.46 6.14 -25.62
N ASP A 390 -26.72 6.15 -25.17
CA ASP A 390 -27.05 5.82 -23.78
C ASP A 390 -26.64 4.40 -23.41
N SER A 391 -26.86 3.43 -24.29
CA SER A 391 -26.42 2.05 -24.08
C SER A 391 -24.90 1.96 -23.88
N ILE A 392 -24.11 2.65 -24.72
CA ILE A 392 -22.65 2.70 -24.59
C ILE A 392 -22.22 3.40 -23.29
N ILE A 393 -22.90 4.47 -22.89
CA ILE A 393 -22.61 5.18 -21.64
C ILE A 393 -22.91 4.29 -20.43
N GLU A 394 -24.05 3.59 -20.42
CA GLU A 394 -24.43 2.66 -19.36
C GLU A 394 -23.45 1.47 -19.26
N GLU A 395 -23.00 0.95 -20.40
CA GLU A 395 -21.97 -0.09 -20.47
C GLU A 395 -20.63 0.41 -19.92
N ALA A 396 -20.17 1.58 -20.39
CA ALA A 396 -18.94 2.19 -19.91
C ALA A 396 -19.01 2.48 -18.41
N GLU A 397 -20.17 2.90 -17.91
CA GLU A 397 -20.41 3.09 -16.49
C GLU A 397 -20.29 1.76 -15.74
N LEU A 398 -20.99 0.70 -16.19
CA LEU A 398 -20.93 -0.63 -15.58
C LEU A 398 -19.50 -1.16 -15.53
N PHE A 399 -18.76 -1.13 -16.65
CA PHE A 399 -17.44 -1.73 -16.72
C PHE A 399 -16.41 -0.95 -15.89
N THR A 400 -16.55 0.37 -15.79
CA THR A 400 -15.67 1.19 -14.93
C THR A 400 -16.10 1.18 -13.46
N TYR A 401 -17.26 0.59 -13.14
CA TYR A 401 -17.81 0.59 -11.80
C TYR A 401 -17.07 -0.37 -10.87
N LYS A 402 -16.47 0.18 -9.79
CA LYS A 402 -15.86 -0.55 -8.68
C LYS A 402 -14.99 -1.76 -9.09
N GLY A 403 -14.28 -1.61 -10.20
CA GLY A 403 -13.30 -2.57 -10.69
C GLY A 403 -13.89 -3.83 -11.33
N ILE A 404 -15.12 -3.78 -11.83
CA ILE A 404 -15.71 -4.83 -12.69
C ILE A 404 -14.78 -5.09 -13.89
N GLY A 405 -14.46 -4.05 -14.66
CA GLY A 405 -13.55 -4.08 -15.79
C GLY A 405 -14.00 -4.99 -16.94
N ALA A 406 -13.14 -5.11 -17.95
CA ALA A 406 -13.40 -5.87 -19.17
C ALA A 406 -13.47 -7.39 -18.97
N ILE A 407 -13.00 -7.90 -17.82
CA ILE A 407 -13.07 -9.33 -17.51
C ILE A 407 -14.48 -9.70 -17.05
N HIS A 408 -15.03 -8.97 -16.07
CA HIS A 408 -16.30 -9.33 -15.45
C HIS A 408 -17.50 -8.59 -16.04
N GLY A 409 -17.29 -7.50 -16.78
CA GLY A 409 -18.35 -6.74 -17.45
C GLY A 409 -19.20 -7.61 -18.39
N PRO A 410 -18.58 -8.34 -19.34
CA PRO A 410 -19.31 -9.24 -20.23
C PRO A 410 -20.04 -10.37 -19.49
N MET A 411 -19.46 -10.89 -18.41
CA MET A 411 -20.10 -11.91 -17.56
C MET A 411 -21.35 -11.38 -16.86
N LEU A 412 -21.34 -10.12 -16.43
CA LEU A 412 -22.54 -9.47 -15.89
C LEU A 412 -23.61 -9.29 -16.95
N GLN A 413 -23.22 -8.88 -18.16
CA GLN A 413 -24.14 -8.74 -19.29
C GLN A 413 -24.78 -10.09 -19.68
N SER A 414 -24.02 -11.20 -19.66
CA SER A 414 -24.56 -12.53 -20.00
C SER A 414 -25.66 -13.00 -19.03
N VAL A 415 -25.65 -12.54 -17.79
CA VAL A 415 -26.69 -12.84 -16.78
C VAL A 415 -27.76 -11.75 -16.67
N GLY A 416 -27.80 -10.82 -17.63
CA GLY A 416 -28.84 -9.79 -17.76
C GLY A 416 -28.57 -8.48 -17.01
N ILE A 417 -27.34 -8.27 -16.52
CA ILE A 417 -26.92 -7.01 -15.88
C ILE A 417 -26.16 -6.15 -16.89
N THR A 418 -26.84 -5.16 -17.44
CA THR A 418 -26.31 -4.23 -18.46
C THR A 418 -25.99 -2.84 -17.89
N ASN A 419 -26.49 -2.49 -16.71
CA ASN A 419 -26.18 -1.22 -16.05
C ASN A 419 -26.09 -1.35 -14.52
N VAL A 420 -25.49 -0.33 -13.90
CA VAL A 420 -25.24 -0.31 -12.45
C VAL A 420 -26.54 -0.29 -11.64
N ARG A 421 -27.64 0.28 -12.16
CA ARG A 421 -28.93 0.34 -11.43
C ARG A 421 -29.54 -1.04 -11.21
N GLN A 422 -29.28 -1.99 -12.11
CA GLN A 422 -29.72 -3.37 -11.92
C GLN A 422 -28.98 -4.04 -10.76
N LEU A 423 -27.66 -3.78 -10.59
CA LEU A 423 -26.87 -4.31 -9.47
C LEU A 423 -27.44 -3.93 -8.10
N GLU A 424 -28.08 -2.75 -7.97
CA GLU A 424 -28.65 -2.28 -6.71
C GLU A 424 -29.70 -3.24 -6.13
N LYS A 425 -30.44 -3.90 -7.04
CA LYS A 425 -31.59 -4.76 -6.74
C LYS A 425 -31.19 -6.22 -6.50
N GLU A 426 -29.96 -6.57 -6.80
CA GLU A 426 -29.46 -7.95 -6.75
C GLU A 426 -29.12 -8.38 -5.34
N ASP A 427 -29.33 -9.66 -5.01
CA ASP A 427 -28.67 -10.28 -3.87
C ASP A 427 -27.26 -10.77 -4.28
N PRO A 428 -26.19 -10.43 -3.54
CA PRO A 428 -24.83 -10.81 -3.94
C PRO A 428 -24.60 -12.32 -4.08
N ALA A 429 -25.26 -13.15 -3.25
CA ALA A 429 -25.07 -14.60 -3.30
C ALA A 429 -25.82 -15.21 -4.49
N GLU A 430 -27.04 -14.74 -4.74
CA GLU A 430 -27.84 -15.18 -5.89
C GLU A 430 -27.20 -14.75 -7.23
N LEU A 431 -26.75 -13.49 -7.34
CA LEU A 431 -26.05 -13.00 -8.52
C LEU A 431 -24.73 -13.77 -8.75
N HIS A 432 -23.96 -14.02 -7.68
CA HIS A 432 -22.74 -14.82 -7.78
C HIS A 432 -23.03 -16.24 -8.27
N GLN A 433 -24.12 -16.88 -7.81
CA GLN A 433 -24.49 -18.20 -8.29
C GLN A 433 -24.83 -18.18 -9.78
N ARG A 434 -25.61 -17.20 -10.25
CA ARG A 434 -25.91 -17.04 -11.69
C ARG A 434 -24.66 -16.85 -12.53
N LEU A 435 -23.69 -16.07 -12.03
CA LEU A 435 -22.39 -15.89 -12.69
C LEU A 435 -21.57 -17.18 -12.73
N VAL A 436 -21.55 -17.95 -11.64
CA VAL A 436 -20.89 -19.26 -11.59
C VAL A 436 -21.48 -20.21 -12.62
N ASP A 437 -22.80 -20.27 -12.71
CA ASP A 437 -23.51 -21.15 -13.64
C ASP A 437 -23.22 -20.74 -15.10
N SER A 438 -23.28 -19.45 -15.43
CA SER A 438 -22.93 -18.93 -16.76
C SER A 438 -21.46 -19.19 -17.12
N CYS A 439 -20.52 -19.00 -16.18
CA CYS A 439 -19.10 -19.25 -16.43
C CYS A 439 -18.77 -20.75 -16.61
N GLN A 440 -19.57 -21.68 -16.05
CA GLN A 440 -19.41 -23.11 -16.31
C GLN A 440 -19.69 -23.45 -17.78
N GLU A 441 -20.61 -22.74 -18.42
CA GLU A 441 -20.93 -22.94 -19.84
C GLU A 441 -19.84 -22.39 -20.76
N THR A 442 -19.21 -21.27 -20.39
CA THR A 442 -18.16 -20.62 -21.20
C THR A 442 -16.74 -21.12 -20.92
N GLY A 443 -16.54 -21.84 -19.81
CA GLY A 443 -15.22 -22.27 -19.33
C GLY A 443 -14.39 -21.14 -18.71
N GLU A 444 -14.99 -19.98 -18.48
CA GLU A 444 -14.35 -18.84 -17.85
C GLU A 444 -14.28 -19.01 -16.32
N ARG A 445 -13.40 -18.25 -15.68
CA ARG A 445 -13.32 -18.23 -14.22
C ARG A 445 -14.32 -17.22 -13.66
N PRO A 446 -15.26 -17.64 -12.79
CA PRO A 446 -16.23 -16.71 -12.22
C PRO A 446 -15.56 -15.70 -11.27
N PRO A 447 -16.13 -14.50 -11.12
CA PRO A 447 -15.68 -13.55 -10.12
C PRO A 447 -15.85 -14.13 -8.71
N ARG A 448 -15.01 -13.70 -7.79
CA ARG A 448 -15.16 -14.09 -6.38
C ARG A 448 -16.40 -13.43 -5.78
N LEU A 449 -17.09 -14.12 -4.88
CA LEU A 449 -18.25 -13.60 -4.16
C LEU A 449 -17.98 -12.25 -3.46
N ASP A 450 -16.78 -12.04 -2.95
CA ASP A 450 -16.43 -10.78 -2.29
C ASP A 450 -16.36 -9.59 -3.26
N MET A 451 -15.98 -9.82 -4.52
CA MET A 451 -16.05 -8.81 -5.57
C MET A 451 -17.50 -8.47 -5.92
N VAL A 452 -18.35 -9.49 -6.09
CA VAL A 452 -19.79 -9.30 -6.39
C VAL A 452 -20.48 -8.52 -5.27
N ARG A 453 -20.16 -8.82 -3.99
CA ARG A 453 -20.63 -8.05 -2.84
C ARG A 453 -20.22 -6.59 -2.91
N VAL A 454 -18.96 -6.30 -3.24
CA VAL A 454 -18.49 -4.91 -3.41
C VAL A 454 -19.33 -4.18 -4.46
N TRP A 455 -19.58 -4.81 -5.62
CA TRP A 455 -20.32 -4.18 -6.70
C TRP A 455 -21.76 -3.86 -6.31
N VAL A 456 -22.47 -4.84 -5.75
CA VAL A 456 -23.87 -4.68 -5.31
C VAL A 456 -24.00 -3.67 -4.17
N LEU A 457 -23.16 -3.78 -3.12
CA LEU A 457 -23.24 -2.88 -1.97
C LEU A 457 -22.84 -1.45 -2.34
N ALA A 458 -21.85 -1.27 -3.20
CA ALA A 458 -21.50 0.06 -3.69
C ALA A 458 -22.66 0.64 -4.50
N ALA A 459 -23.31 -0.15 -5.36
CA ALA A 459 -24.45 0.30 -6.15
C ALA A 459 -25.59 0.80 -5.25
N ARG A 460 -25.91 0.09 -4.17
CA ARG A 460 -26.95 0.49 -3.20
C ARG A 460 -26.65 1.82 -2.49
N ASN A 461 -25.37 2.16 -2.31
CA ASN A 461 -24.91 3.37 -1.62
C ASN A 461 -24.62 4.53 -2.59
N ARG A 462 -25.16 4.48 -3.81
CA ARG A 462 -24.92 5.48 -4.86
C ARG A 462 -25.71 6.80 -4.65
N GLY A 463 -26.57 6.85 -3.62
CA GLY A 463 -27.40 7.99 -3.22
C GLY A 463 -26.76 8.92 -2.21
#